data_AF-A0A2V9GL03-F1
#
_entry.id   AF-A0A2V9GL03-F1
#
_cell.length_a   1.000
_cell.length_b   1.000
_cell.length_c   1.000
_cell.angle_alpha   90.00
_cell.angle_beta   90.00
_cell.angle_gamma   90.00
#
_symmetry.space_group_name_H-M   'P 1'
#
loop_
_entity.id
_entity.type
_entity.pdbx_description
1 polymer ?
#
loop_
_entity_poly.entity_id
_entity_poly.type
_entity_poly.pdbx_seq_one_letter_code
_entity_poly.pdbx_strand_id
1 'polypeptide(L)'
;MASFLLASQIPKGAFPLKEFRRLLALLPAFVILLAPRGAKPPAPGAELEGLRRSFVNPPDDSRILMRWWWFGPAVTKPELARELRKMKEGGIGGVEVQPVYPLELDDPAHGFRNFPYLSDEFVDDLRFAAGEARKLGLRLDVTLGSGWPFGGPHISVAQAAGALRIVATAVPPGTHSVEAPSIGAGEQLIAVFLAPGEPKGFSAVEAQQVAEIQDRRLRVPGDDGQAARHWR
;
A
#
# COMPACT_ATOMS: atom_id res chain seq x y z
N MET A 1 21.23 -2.55 -5.20
CA MET A 1 22.28 -2.59 -4.16
C MET A 1 21.70 -1.98 -2.89
N ALA A 2 21.43 -2.78 -1.88
CA ALA A 2 20.85 -2.35 -0.61
C ALA A 2 21.93 -2.42 0.48
N SER A 3 22.20 -1.29 1.13
CA SER A 3 23.14 -1.19 2.24
C SER A 3 22.39 -1.46 3.56
N PHE A 4 22.75 -2.53 4.25
CA PHE A 4 22.39 -2.76 5.64
C PHE A 4 23.45 -2.10 6.54
N LEU A 5 23.03 -1.14 7.36
CA LEU A 5 23.86 -0.55 8.42
C LEU A 5 23.45 -1.19 9.75
N LEU A 6 24.22 -2.18 10.20
CA LEU A 6 24.07 -2.80 11.52
C LEU A 6 24.93 -2.01 12.53
N ALA A 7 24.30 -1.10 13.28
CA ALA A 7 24.95 -0.46 14.42
C ALA A 7 24.82 -1.40 15.64
N SER A 8 25.85 -2.21 15.90
CA SER A 8 25.98 -2.94 17.17
C SER A 8 26.92 -2.18 18.11
N GLN A 9 26.51 -2.04 19.38
CA GLN A 9 27.30 -1.39 20.41
C GLN A 9 28.52 -2.26 20.78
N ILE A 10 29.72 -1.70 20.61
CA ILE A 10 30.97 -2.35 21.00
C ILE A 10 31.22 -2.08 22.50
N PRO A 11 31.37 -3.10 23.36
CA PRO A 11 31.68 -2.89 24.78
C PRO A 11 33.10 -2.35 24.96
N LYS A 12 33.22 -1.37 25.87
CA LYS A 12 34.49 -0.74 26.28
C LYS A 12 35.31 -1.71 27.15
N GLY A 13 36.22 -2.44 26.54
CA GLY A 13 37.26 -3.23 27.23
C GLY A 13 38.57 -3.08 26.46
N ALA A 14 39.67 -2.84 27.18
CA ALA A 14 40.97 -2.51 26.62
C ALA A 14 41.54 -3.63 25.73
N PHE A 15 41.52 -3.43 24.41
CA PHE A 15 42.19 -4.29 23.44
C PHE A 15 43.65 -3.83 23.25
N PRO A 16 44.64 -4.75 23.25
CA PRO A 16 46.04 -4.38 23.08
C PRO A 16 46.33 -3.99 21.62
N LEU A 17 46.56 -2.69 21.37
CA LEU A 17 46.79 -2.08 20.05
C LEU A 17 47.95 -2.66 19.21
N LYS A 18 48.81 -3.52 19.79
CA LYS A 18 49.99 -4.09 19.09
C LYS A 18 49.65 -5.29 18.21
N GLU A 19 48.63 -6.08 18.53
CA GLU A 19 48.22 -7.26 17.73
C GLU A 19 47.36 -6.86 16.52
N PHE A 20 46.63 -5.74 16.59
CA PHE A 20 45.76 -5.25 15.52
C PHE A 20 46.54 -4.75 14.29
N ARG A 21 47.77 -4.23 14.49
CA ARG A 21 48.64 -3.76 13.38
C ARG A 21 49.28 -4.92 12.60
N ARG A 22 49.35 -6.13 13.16
CA ARG A 22 49.86 -7.32 12.47
C ARG A 22 48.79 -8.00 11.61
N LEU A 23 47.52 -7.98 12.04
CA LEU A 23 46.40 -8.48 11.21
C LEU A 23 46.07 -7.56 10.01
N LEU A 24 46.27 -6.24 10.12
CA LEU A 24 46.05 -5.32 9.00
C LEU A 24 47.11 -5.40 7.89
N ALA A 25 48.29 -5.98 8.15
CA ALA A 25 49.38 -6.06 7.17
C ALA A 25 49.24 -7.22 6.17
N LEU A 26 48.31 -8.16 6.39
CA LEU A 26 48.05 -9.30 5.48
C LEU A 26 46.71 -9.18 4.71
N LEU A 27 45.95 -8.11 4.94
CA LEU A 27 44.66 -7.85 4.29
C LEU A 27 44.70 -7.30 2.85
N PRO A 28 45.80 -6.78 2.25
CA PRO A 28 45.77 -6.40 0.84
C PRO A 28 46.06 -7.57 -0.12
N ALA A 29 46.50 -8.74 0.38
CA ALA A 29 46.86 -9.87 -0.49
C ALA A 29 45.71 -10.85 -0.77
N PHE A 30 44.66 -10.89 0.07
CA PHE A 30 43.54 -11.84 -0.12
C PHE A 30 42.35 -11.27 -0.92
N VAL A 31 42.25 -9.94 -1.04
CA VAL A 31 41.15 -9.29 -1.80
C VAL A 31 41.42 -9.25 -3.32
N ILE A 32 42.67 -9.42 -3.76
CA ILE A 32 43.03 -9.38 -5.19
C ILE A 32 42.71 -10.69 -5.94
N LEU A 33 42.50 -11.81 -5.24
CA LEU A 33 42.19 -13.10 -5.89
C LEU A 33 40.69 -13.35 -6.17
N LEU A 34 39.81 -12.47 -5.69
CA LEU A 34 38.35 -12.56 -5.85
C LEU A 34 37.74 -11.39 -6.63
N ALA A 35 38.58 -10.56 -7.28
CA ALA A 35 38.07 -9.64 -8.29
C ALA A 35 37.40 -10.47 -9.39
N PRO A 36 36.11 -10.23 -9.74
CA PRO A 36 35.50 -10.89 -10.87
C PRO A 36 36.38 -10.56 -12.07
N ARG A 37 36.98 -11.58 -12.70
CA ARG A 37 37.57 -11.41 -14.03
C ARG A 37 36.47 -10.78 -14.87
N GLY A 38 36.64 -9.50 -15.20
CA GLY A 38 35.69 -8.77 -16.02
C GLY A 38 35.46 -9.61 -17.27
N ALA A 39 34.25 -10.16 -17.41
CA ALA A 39 33.87 -10.85 -18.61
C ALA A 39 34.07 -9.83 -19.74
N LYS A 40 34.95 -10.16 -20.69
CA LYS A 40 35.16 -9.33 -21.87
C LYS A 40 33.78 -9.13 -22.51
N PRO A 41 33.33 -7.88 -22.76
CA PRO A 41 32.02 -7.67 -23.37
C PRO A 41 31.96 -8.47 -24.67
N PRO A 42 30.83 -9.16 -24.93
CA PRO A 42 30.68 -9.96 -26.14
C PRO A 42 30.97 -9.08 -27.35
N ALA A 43 31.58 -9.66 -28.39
CA ALA A 43 31.75 -8.93 -29.65
C ALA A 43 30.39 -8.40 -30.13
N PRO A 44 30.30 -7.20 -30.74
CA PRO A 44 29.01 -6.60 -31.13
C PRO A 44 28.08 -7.52 -31.94
N GLY A 45 28.64 -8.39 -32.78
CA GLY A 45 27.87 -9.40 -33.53
C GLY A 45 27.33 -10.55 -32.68
N ALA A 46 28.02 -10.93 -31.60
CA ALA A 46 27.56 -11.95 -30.65
C ALA A 46 26.41 -11.44 -29.77
N GLU A 47 26.38 -10.14 -29.48
CA GLU A 47 25.28 -9.48 -28.76
C GLU A 47 24.00 -9.41 -29.61
N LEU A 48 24.12 -9.01 -30.89
CA LEU A 48 22.97 -8.98 -31.82
C LEU A 48 22.39 -10.39 -32.06
N GLU A 49 23.25 -11.41 -32.22
CA GLU A 49 22.79 -12.78 -32.38
C GLU A 49 22.16 -13.34 -31.08
N GLY A 50 22.66 -12.92 -29.92
CA GLY A 50 22.04 -13.18 -28.62
C GLY A 50 20.62 -12.61 -28.55
N LEU A 51 20.47 -11.33 -28.91
CA LEU A 51 19.18 -10.64 -28.93
C LEU A 51 18.20 -11.27 -29.92
N ARG A 52 18.65 -11.61 -31.13
CA ARG A 52 17.83 -12.28 -32.14
C ARG A 52 17.32 -13.62 -31.61
N ARG A 53 18.18 -14.39 -30.94
CA ARG A 53 17.82 -15.69 -30.36
C ARG A 53 16.79 -15.56 -29.25
N SER A 54 16.95 -14.60 -28.34
CA SER A 54 15.96 -14.34 -27.27
C SER A 54 14.68 -13.74 -27.81
N PHE A 55 14.72 -13.03 -28.94
CA PHE A 55 13.51 -12.53 -29.58
C PHE A 55 12.70 -13.66 -30.23
N VAL A 56 13.37 -14.60 -30.92
CA VAL A 56 12.73 -15.78 -31.51
C VAL A 56 12.27 -16.77 -30.46
N ASN A 57 13.04 -16.94 -29.37
CA ASN A 57 12.71 -17.80 -28.23
C ASN A 57 12.75 -16.97 -26.94
N PRO A 58 11.67 -16.22 -26.64
CA PRO A 58 11.60 -15.40 -25.44
C PRO A 58 11.84 -16.21 -24.16
N PRO A 59 12.66 -15.70 -23.22
CA PRO A 59 12.84 -16.34 -21.93
C PRO A 59 11.54 -16.30 -21.12
N ASP A 60 11.38 -17.22 -20.16
CA ASP A 60 10.15 -17.36 -19.40
C ASP A 60 9.79 -16.12 -18.56
N ASP A 61 10.77 -15.32 -18.16
CA ASP A 61 10.56 -14.09 -17.40
C ASP A 61 9.92 -12.95 -18.22
N SER A 62 10.04 -13.01 -19.55
CA SER A 62 9.39 -12.09 -20.50
C SER A 62 7.92 -12.41 -20.78
N ARG A 63 7.42 -13.58 -20.32
CA ARG A 63 6.01 -13.96 -20.53
C ARG A 63 5.09 -13.08 -19.70
N ILE A 64 3.94 -12.73 -20.28
CA ILE A 64 2.91 -11.95 -19.61
C ILE A 64 2.39 -12.67 -18.36
N LEU A 65 1.87 -11.88 -17.43
CA LEU A 65 1.14 -12.36 -16.26
C LEU A 65 -0.34 -11.99 -16.42
N MET A 66 -1.21 -12.76 -15.76
CA MET A 66 -2.66 -12.53 -15.79
C MET A 66 -3.20 -12.31 -14.39
N ARG A 67 -4.03 -11.28 -14.24
CA ARG A 67 -4.87 -11.11 -13.06
C ARG A 67 -6.04 -12.09 -13.13
N TRP A 68 -6.17 -12.93 -12.11
CA TRP A 68 -7.12 -14.03 -12.08
C TRP A 68 -8.09 -13.83 -10.91
N TRP A 69 -9.35 -13.53 -11.25
CA TRP A 69 -10.38 -13.18 -10.30
C TRP A 69 -11.08 -14.42 -9.75
N TRP A 70 -11.11 -14.53 -8.42
CA TRP A 70 -11.90 -15.53 -7.72
C TRP A 70 -13.11 -14.84 -7.09
N PHE A 71 -14.27 -14.94 -7.73
CA PHE A 71 -15.51 -14.38 -7.20
C PHE A 71 -16.01 -15.23 -6.03
N GLY A 72 -16.25 -14.58 -4.88
CA GLY A 72 -16.73 -15.25 -3.67
C GLY A 72 -15.81 -16.37 -3.18
N PRO A 73 -14.49 -16.27 -3.46
CA PRO A 73 -13.57 -17.40 -3.54
C PRO A 73 -14.16 -18.78 -3.85
N ALA A 74 -15.20 -18.85 -4.67
CA ALA A 74 -15.97 -20.07 -4.91
C ALA A 74 -15.28 -20.92 -5.98
N VAL A 75 -14.08 -21.42 -5.65
CA VAL A 75 -13.22 -22.17 -6.55
C VAL A 75 -13.18 -23.65 -6.19
N THR A 76 -12.77 -24.48 -7.15
CA THR A 76 -12.53 -25.90 -6.89
C THR A 76 -11.14 -26.31 -7.36
N LYS A 77 -10.46 -27.18 -6.60
CA LYS A 77 -9.12 -27.68 -6.97
C LYS A 77 -9.02 -28.24 -8.40
N PRO A 78 -9.99 -29.05 -8.89
CA PRO A 78 -9.96 -29.51 -10.28
C PRO A 78 -9.99 -28.37 -11.30
N GLU A 79 -10.79 -27.34 -11.04
CA GLU A 79 -10.86 -26.15 -11.89
C GLU A 79 -9.58 -25.34 -11.84
N LEU A 80 -9.07 -25.04 -10.64
CA LEU A 80 -7.79 -24.33 -10.46
C LEU A 80 -6.66 -24.99 -11.27
N ALA A 81 -6.54 -26.31 -11.19
CA ALA A 81 -5.53 -27.06 -11.94
C ALA A 81 -5.78 -27.02 -13.46
N ARG A 82 -7.04 -27.10 -13.91
CA ARG A 82 -7.42 -27.00 -15.32
C ARG A 82 -7.06 -25.63 -15.88
N GLU A 83 -7.39 -24.56 -15.17
CA GLU A 83 -7.17 -23.19 -15.62
C GLU A 83 -5.68 -22.85 -15.68
N LEU A 84 -4.90 -23.19 -14.65
CA LEU A 84 -3.45 -22.99 -14.66
C LEU A 84 -2.78 -23.73 -15.82
N ARG A 85 -3.20 -24.96 -16.14
CA ARG A 85 -2.72 -25.69 -17.33
C ARG A 85 -3.07 -24.95 -18.62
N LYS A 86 -4.31 -24.48 -18.75
CA LYS A 86 -4.75 -23.72 -19.93
C LYS A 86 -3.98 -22.42 -20.11
N MET A 87 -3.69 -21.71 -19.02
CA MET A 87 -2.86 -20.50 -19.05
C MET A 87 -1.43 -20.82 -19.50
N LYS A 88 -0.81 -21.89 -18.98
CA LYS A 88 0.52 -22.33 -19.41
C LYS A 88 0.56 -22.71 -20.89
N GLU A 89 -0.43 -23.48 -21.36
CA GLU A 89 -0.61 -23.84 -22.78
C GLU A 89 -0.76 -22.59 -23.65
N GLY A 90 -1.47 -21.56 -23.16
CA GLY A 90 -1.62 -20.26 -23.82
C GLY A 90 -0.38 -19.36 -23.76
N GLY A 91 0.72 -19.82 -23.16
CA GLY A 91 1.97 -19.08 -23.09
C GLY A 91 2.08 -18.05 -21.96
N ILE A 92 1.14 -18.04 -21.02
CA ILE A 92 1.18 -17.21 -19.81
C ILE A 92 2.33 -17.66 -18.90
N GLY A 93 3.06 -16.70 -18.32
CA GLY A 93 4.20 -16.94 -17.43
C GLY A 93 3.83 -17.00 -15.95
N GLY A 94 2.59 -16.64 -15.61
CA GLY A 94 2.10 -16.66 -14.24
C GLY A 94 0.80 -15.89 -14.04
N VAL A 95 0.33 -15.92 -12.79
CA VAL A 95 -0.95 -15.35 -12.38
C VAL A 95 -0.81 -14.50 -11.13
N GLU A 96 -1.69 -13.52 -10.99
CA GLU A 96 -1.96 -12.82 -9.74
C GLU A 96 -3.36 -13.21 -9.28
N VAL A 97 -3.48 -13.90 -8.14
CA VAL A 97 -4.78 -14.27 -7.56
C VAL A 97 -5.39 -13.03 -6.89
N GLN A 98 -6.59 -12.66 -7.31
CA GLN A 98 -7.36 -11.57 -6.71
C GLN A 98 -8.75 -12.09 -6.30
N PRO A 99 -8.97 -12.37 -5.00
CA PRO A 99 -10.31 -12.65 -4.51
C PRO A 99 -11.17 -11.38 -4.57
N VAL A 100 -12.40 -11.54 -5.02
CA VAL A 100 -13.39 -10.45 -5.15
C VAL A 100 -14.75 -10.91 -4.60
N TYR A 101 -15.71 -10.00 -4.59
CA TYR A 101 -17.06 -10.25 -4.09
C TYR A 101 -17.74 -11.45 -4.78
N PRO A 102 -18.69 -12.14 -4.11
CA PRO A 102 -19.45 -13.22 -4.73
C PRO A 102 -20.38 -12.68 -5.83
N LEU A 103 -20.55 -13.45 -6.91
CA LEU A 103 -21.56 -13.19 -7.94
C LEU A 103 -22.88 -13.91 -7.67
N GLU A 104 -22.85 -14.95 -6.84
CA GLU A 104 -24.00 -15.78 -6.48
C GLU A 104 -23.98 -16.06 -4.97
N LEU A 105 -25.17 -16.27 -4.40
CA LEU A 105 -25.31 -16.66 -3.00
C LEU A 105 -24.98 -18.15 -2.83
N ASP A 106 -24.66 -18.55 -1.60
CA ASP A 106 -24.46 -19.97 -1.28
C ASP A 106 -25.69 -20.80 -1.66
N ASP A 107 -25.46 -21.93 -2.31
CA ASP A 107 -26.48 -22.91 -2.66
C ASP A 107 -26.01 -24.32 -2.24
N PRO A 108 -26.22 -24.68 -0.96
CA PRO A 108 -25.83 -25.99 -0.44
C PRO A 108 -26.52 -27.16 -1.14
N ALA A 109 -27.71 -26.96 -1.73
CA ALA A 109 -28.44 -28.02 -2.41
C ALA A 109 -27.72 -28.48 -3.70
N HIS A 110 -26.99 -27.56 -4.34
CA HIS A 110 -26.17 -27.83 -5.52
C HIS A 110 -24.66 -27.85 -5.23
N GLY A 111 -24.28 -27.78 -3.95
CA GLY A 111 -22.89 -27.84 -3.50
C GLY A 111 -22.07 -26.57 -3.81
N PHE A 112 -22.73 -25.45 -4.09
CA PHE A 112 -22.08 -24.16 -4.33
C PHE A 112 -21.96 -23.40 -3.00
N ARG A 113 -20.76 -22.91 -2.69
CA ARG A 113 -20.49 -22.11 -1.50
C ARG A 113 -19.40 -21.09 -1.80
N ASN A 114 -19.57 -19.90 -1.25
CA ASN A 114 -18.53 -18.89 -1.20
C ASN A 114 -17.66 -19.09 0.05
N PHE A 115 -16.36 -18.81 -0.07
CA PHE A 115 -15.44 -18.86 1.06
C PHE A 115 -15.05 -17.45 1.51
N PRO A 116 -15.15 -17.12 2.81
CA PRO A 116 -14.66 -15.86 3.33
C PRO A 116 -13.18 -15.65 3.02
N TYR A 117 -12.80 -14.42 2.71
CA TYR A 117 -11.38 -14.06 2.53
C TYR A 117 -10.59 -14.39 3.80
N LEU A 118 -9.45 -15.07 3.65
CA LEU A 118 -8.60 -15.60 4.73
C LEU A 118 -9.22 -16.69 5.61
N SER A 119 -10.33 -17.32 5.18
CA SER A 119 -10.78 -18.59 5.78
C SER A 119 -9.76 -19.72 5.53
N ASP A 120 -9.86 -20.80 6.31
CA ASP A 120 -9.00 -21.97 6.14
C ASP A 120 -9.18 -22.62 4.76
N GLU A 121 -10.41 -22.64 4.23
CA GLU A 121 -10.72 -23.13 2.89
C GLU A 121 -10.05 -22.27 1.81
N PHE A 122 -10.18 -20.94 1.89
CA PHE A 122 -9.51 -20.03 0.97
C PHE A 122 -7.98 -20.23 0.98
N VAL A 123 -7.39 -20.34 2.17
CA VAL A 123 -5.94 -20.53 2.33
C VAL A 123 -5.50 -21.89 1.78
N ASP A 124 -6.32 -22.93 1.92
CA ASP A 124 -6.04 -24.26 1.37
C ASP A 124 -6.11 -24.28 -0.16
N ASP A 125 -7.10 -23.63 -0.76
CA ASP A 125 -7.21 -23.49 -2.22
C ASP A 125 -6.08 -22.63 -2.80
N LEU A 126 -5.70 -21.56 -2.11
CA LEU A 126 -4.53 -20.75 -2.48
C LEU A 126 -3.24 -21.58 -2.42
N ARG A 127 -3.05 -22.39 -1.38
CA ARG A 127 -1.91 -23.30 -1.26
C ARG A 127 -1.89 -24.32 -2.39
N PHE A 128 -3.05 -24.89 -2.73
CA PHE A 128 -3.19 -25.81 -3.84
C PHE A 128 -2.81 -25.15 -5.18
N ALA A 129 -3.36 -23.97 -5.48
CA ALA A 129 -3.04 -23.21 -6.68
C ALA A 129 -1.54 -22.87 -6.77
N ALA A 130 -0.91 -22.46 -5.66
CA ALA A 130 0.53 -22.20 -5.59
C ALA A 130 1.36 -23.47 -5.85
N GLY A 131 0.91 -24.63 -5.36
CA GLY A 131 1.52 -25.93 -5.64
C GLY A 131 1.45 -26.30 -7.11
N GLU A 132 0.29 -26.15 -7.74
CA GLU A 132 0.09 -26.44 -9.17
C GLU A 132 0.87 -25.45 -10.07
N ALA A 133 0.83 -24.16 -9.76
CA ALA A 133 1.60 -23.14 -10.48
C ALA A 133 3.10 -23.46 -10.45
N ARG A 134 3.63 -23.86 -9.29
CA ARG A 134 5.04 -24.28 -9.15
C ARG A 134 5.37 -25.49 -10.04
N LYS A 135 4.51 -26.51 -10.07
CA LYS A 135 4.72 -27.71 -10.93
C LYS A 135 4.74 -27.34 -12.42
N LEU A 136 3.99 -26.32 -12.83
CA LEU A 136 3.91 -25.84 -14.20
C LEU A 136 5.00 -24.82 -14.57
N GLY A 137 5.85 -24.43 -13.62
CA GLY A 137 6.83 -23.35 -13.81
C GLY A 137 6.17 -21.99 -14.03
N LEU A 138 5.00 -21.76 -13.43
CA LEU A 138 4.30 -20.48 -13.43
C LEU A 138 4.69 -19.67 -12.19
N ARG A 139 4.82 -18.35 -12.37
CA ARG A 139 4.85 -17.40 -11.25
C ARG A 139 3.45 -17.30 -10.67
N LEU A 140 3.33 -17.18 -9.34
CA LEU A 140 2.06 -16.90 -8.68
C LEU A 140 2.28 -15.75 -7.71
N ASP A 141 1.43 -14.74 -7.83
CA ASP A 141 1.33 -13.59 -6.94
C ASP A 141 -0.08 -13.52 -6.33
N VAL A 142 -0.24 -12.75 -5.27
CA VAL A 142 -1.52 -12.54 -4.58
C VAL A 142 -1.72 -11.06 -4.34
N THR A 143 -2.86 -10.53 -4.75
CA THR A 143 -3.20 -9.14 -4.48
C THR A 143 -3.18 -8.85 -2.98
N LEU A 144 -2.63 -7.69 -2.60
CA LEU A 144 -2.62 -7.23 -1.22
C LEU A 144 -4.04 -6.95 -0.72
N GLY A 145 -4.39 -7.49 0.45
CA GLY A 145 -5.70 -7.30 1.06
C GLY A 145 -6.85 -7.94 0.28
N SER A 146 -8.08 -7.64 0.71
CA SER A 146 -9.31 -8.21 0.11
C SER A 146 -9.79 -7.46 -1.14
N GLY A 147 -9.04 -6.47 -1.62
CA GLY A 147 -9.45 -5.59 -2.72
C GLY A 147 -8.99 -4.14 -2.55
N TRP A 148 -9.58 -3.25 -3.35
CA TRP A 148 -9.32 -1.80 -3.31
C TRP A 148 -10.56 -1.04 -2.83
N PRO A 149 -10.43 -0.03 -1.94
CA PRO A 149 -9.21 0.39 -1.25
C PRO A 149 -8.70 -0.65 -0.24
N PHE A 150 -7.39 -0.64 0.01
CA PHE A 150 -6.81 -1.54 1.01
C PHE A 150 -7.36 -1.23 2.41
N GLY A 151 -7.68 -2.28 3.17
CA GLY A 151 -8.20 -2.16 4.52
C GLY A 151 -8.66 -3.52 5.05
N GLY A 152 -9.42 -3.47 6.13
CA GLY A 152 -10.06 -4.64 6.72
C GLY A 152 -10.74 -4.31 8.04
N PRO A 153 -11.57 -5.22 8.59
CA PRO A 153 -12.31 -5.00 9.83
C PRO A 153 -11.39 -4.82 11.06
N HIS A 154 -10.11 -5.19 10.93
CA HIS A 154 -9.08 -5.00 11.95
C HIS A 154 -8.48 -3.58 11.95
N ILE A 155 -8.78 -2.76 10.95
CA ILE A 155 -8.33 -1.36 10.86
C ILE A 155 -9.37 -0.47 11.54
N SER A 156 -9.01 0.11 12.68
CA SER A 156 -9.88 1.05 13.39
C SER A 156 -10.06 2.37 12.60
N VAL A 157 -11.13 3.12 12.89
CA VAL A 157 -11.35 4.43 12.27
C VAL A 157 -10.18 5.40 12.52
N ALA A 158 -9.50 5.29 13.66
CA ALA A 158 -8.32 6.10 13.98
C ALA A 158 -7.10 5.80 13.08
N GLN A 159 -7.08 4.66 12.40
CA GLN A 159 -6.02 4.24 11.48
C GLN A 159 -6.46 4.29 10.01
N ALA A 160 -7.73 4.63 9.75
CA ALA A 160 -8.25 4.77 8.40
C ALA A 160 -7.62 5.98 7.69
N ALA A 161 -7.67 5.99 6.36
CA ALA A 161 -7.26 7.15 5.59
C ALA A 161 -8.10 8.38 5.97
N GLY A 162 -7.45 9.45 6.42
CA GLY A 162 -8.10 10.70 6.79
C GLY A 162 -8.42 11.58 5.59
N ALA A 163 -9.47 12.40 5.71
CA ALA A 163 -9.79 13.46 4.78
C ALA A 163 -10.17 14.73 5.56
N LEU A 164 -9.85 15.90 5.01
CA LEU A 164 -10.31 17.16 5.58
C LEU A 164 -11.76 17.41 5.17
N ARG A 165 -12.65 17.56 6.15
CA ARG A 165 -14.03 18.00 5.95
C ARG A 165 -14.16 19.45 6.38
N ILE A 166 -14.62 20.31 5.47
CA ILE A 166 -14.93 21.71 5.76
C ILE A 166 -16.45 21.84 5.80
N VAL A 167 -16.97 22.39 6.90
CA VAL A 167 -18.37 22.83 6.99
C VAL A 167 -18.38 24.33 7.15
N ALA A 168 -19.02 25.01 6.22
CA ALA A 168 -19.28 26.43 6.32
C ALA A 168 -20.74 26.64 6.75
N THR A 169 -20.93 27.49 7.75
CA THR A 169 -22.26 27.84 8.28
C THR A 169 -22.35 29.35 8.34
N ALA A 170 -23.45 29.91 7.86
CA ALA A 170 -23.68 31.34 7.92
C ALA A 170 -23.83 31.77 9.38
N VAL A 171 -23.18 32.87 9.75
CA VAL A 171 -23.30 33.49 11.07
C VAL A 171 -24.07 34.80 10.89
N PRO A 172 -25.36 34.87 11.27
CA PRO A 172 -26.12 36.10 11.13
C PRO A 172 -25.51 37.25 11.95
N PRO A 173 -25.59 38.52 11.49
CA PRO A 173 -25.11 39.67 12.25
C PRO A 173 -25.69 39.72 13.67
N GLY A 174 -24.86 40.06 14.65
CA GLY A 174 -25.26 40.12 16.06
C GLY A 174 -25.40 38.74 16.75
N THR A 175 -25.07 37.64 16.06
CA THR A 175 -25.08 36.31 16.67
C THR A 175 -23.82 36.07 17.49
N HIS A 176 -23.97 35.79 18.78
CA HIS A 176 -22.83 35.51 19.68
C HIS A 176 -22.46 34.03 19.78
N SER A 177 -23.32 33.12 19.29
CA SER A 177 -22.99 31.70 19.19
C SER A 177 -23.78 30.98 18.11
N VAL A 178 -23.14 30.04 17.45
CA VAL A 178 -23.77 29.10 16.50
C VAL A 178 -23.56 27.66 16.95
N GLU A 179 -24.43 26.76 16.50
CA GLU A 179 -24.24 25.33 16.76
C GLU A 179 -22.99 24.82 16.02
N ALA A 180 -22.15 24.06 16.71
CA ALA A 180 -21.02 23.40 16.09
C ALA A 180 -21.53 22.24 15.21
N PRO A 181 -20.89 21.98 14.04
CA PRO A 181 -21.28 20.87 13.18
C PRO A 181 -21.16 19.53 13.93
N SER A 182 -21.99 18.56 13.54
CA SER A 182 -21.86 17.20 14.08
C SER A 182 -20.47 16.64 13.77
N ILE A 183 -19.85 16.05 14.78
CA ILE A 183 -18.57 15.33 14.68
C ILE A 183 -18.91 13.84 14.82
N GLY A 184 -18.70 13.08 13.75
CA GLY A 184 -18.96 11.65 13.68
C GLY A 184 -17.89 10.80 14.36
N ALA A 185 -18.10 9.48 14.37
CA ALA A 185 -17.11 8.54 14.88
C ALA A 185 -15.79 8.65 14.10
N GLY A 186 -14.69 8.90 14.81
CA GLY A 186 -13.35 9.07 14.24
C GLY A 186 -13.11 10.42 13.56
N GLU A 187 -14.05 11.35 13.62
CA GLU A 187 -13.79 12.74 13.27
C GLU A 187 -13.23 13.49 14.46
N GLN A 188 -12.33 14.43 14.19
CA GLN A 188 -11.82 15.37 15.17
C GLN A 188 -11.95 16.77 14.60
N LEU A 189 -12.42 17.70 15.44
CA LEU A 189 -12.35 19.09 15.06
C LEU A 189 -10.91 19.60 15.19
N ILE A 190 -10.39 20.13 14.09
CA ILE A 190 -9.01 20.63 14.00
C ILE A 190 -8.96 22.13 14.27
N ALA A 191 -9.84 22.90 13.63
CA ALA A 191 -9.87 24.35 13.75
C ALA A 191 -11.24 24.90 13.34
N VAL A 192 -11.54 26.11 13.84
CA VAL A 192 -12.71 26.90 13.47
C VAL A 192 -12.22 28.25 13.02
N PHE A 193 -12.78 28.76 11.93
CA PHE A 193 -12.45 30.07 11.40
C PHE A 193 -13.72 30.88 11.20
N LEU A 194 -13.64 32.17 11.50
CA LEU A 194 -14.61 33.16 11.06
C LEU A 194 -14.06 33.82 9.80
N ALA A 195 -14.81 33.77 8.71
CA ALA A 195 -14.40 34.31 7.42
C ALA A 195 -15.53 35.17 6.84
N PRO A 196 -15.22 36.25 6.12
CA PRO A 196 -16.23 37.06 5.44
C PRO A 196 -16.77 36.31 4.22
N GLY A 197 -18.06 36.51 3.94
CA GLY A 197 -18.76 35.95 2.79
C GLY A 197 -19.75 34.83 3.13
N GLU A 198 -20.36 34.29 2.09
CA GLU A 198 -21.38 33.24 2.21
C GLU A 198 -20.73 31.84 2.30
N PRO A 199 -21.41 30.81 2.84
CA PRO A 199 -20.86 29.47 2.98
C PRO A 199 -20.28 28.83 1.70
N LYS A 200 -20.76 29.23 0.52
CA LYS A 200 -20.29 28.74 -0.79
C LYS A 200 -19.18 29.61 -1.42
N GLY A 201 -18.79 30.71 -0.79
CA GLY A 201 -17.87 31.70 -1.37
C GLY A 201 -17.32 32.67 -0.33
N PHE A 202 -16.64 32.13 0.70
CA PHE A 202 -15.98 32.91 1.74
C PHE A 202 -14.51 33.21 1.39
N SER A 203 -13.95 34.30 1.92
CA SER A 203 -12.52 34.62 1.77
C SER A 203 -11.69 33.85 2.78
N ALA A 204 -10.96 32.82 2.31
CA ALA A 204 -10.04 32.06 3.16
C ALA A 204 -8.82 32.88 3.61
N VAL A 205 -8.45 33.93 2.86
CA VAL A 205 -7.31 34.80 3.18
C VAL A 205 -7.60 35.69 4.39
N GLU A 206 -8.85 36.11 4.52
CA GLU A 206 -9.31 36.96 5.63
C GLU A 206 -9.85 36.14 6.81
N ALA A 207 -9.78 34.80 6.73
CA ALA A 207 -10.28 33.93 7.77
C ALA A 207 -9.46 34.06 9.07
N GLN A 208 -10.15 34.32 10.17
CA GLN A 208 -9.56 34.41 11.51
C GLN A 208 -9.89 33.18 12.33
N GLN A 209 -8.87 32.50 12.86
CA GLN A 209 -9.08 31.33 13.70
C GLN A 209 -9.76 31.72 15.02
N VAL A 210 -10.81 30.98 15.39
CA VAL A 210 -11.56 31.17 16.63
C VAL A 210 -11.23 30.03 17.59
N ALA A 211 -10.91 30.36 18.85
CA ALA A 211 -10.32 29.40 19.79
C ALA A 211 -11.35 28.61 20.63
N GLU A 212 -12.61 29.03 20.71
CA GLU A 212 -13.52 28.56 21.75
C GLU A 212 -14.73 27.78 21.26
N ILE A 213 -14.83 26.54 21.74
CA ILE A 213 -16.01 25.69 21.66
C ILE A 213 -16.39 25.30 23.07
N GLN A 214 -17.61 25.65 23.46
CA GLN A 214 -18.19 25.29 24.75
C GLN A 214 -19.54 24.62 24.46
N ASP A 215 -19.78 23.46 25.04
CA ASP A 215 -21.08 22.76 24.98
C ASP A 215 -21.65 22.60 23.56
N ARG A 216 -20.80 22.20 22.60
CA ARG A 216 -21.15 22.04 21.16
C ARG A 216 -21.61 23.35 20.49
N ARG A 217 -21.28 24.50 21.06
CA ARG A 217 -21.52 25.81 20.45
C ARG A 217 -20.19 26.50 20.16
N LEU A 218 -20.12 27.12 19.00
CA LEU A 218 -19.03 27.99 18.60
C LEU A 218 -19.35 29.39 19.10
N ARG A 219 -18.51 29.96 19.95
CA ARG A 219 -18.63 31.39 20.30
C ARG A 219 -18.14 32.21 19.12
N VAL A 220 -18.96 33.17 18.72
CA VAL A 220 -18.58 34.19 17.74
C VAL A 220 -18.09 35.38 18.57
N PRO A 221 -16.85 35.83 18.40
CA PRO A 221 -16.36 37.02 19.09
C PRO A 221 -17.37 38.15 18.90
N GLY A 222 -17.83 38.73 20.01
CA GLY A 222 -18.69 39.90 19.97
C GLY A 222 -17.96 41.04 19.27
N ASP A 223 -18.74 41.93 18.65
CA ASP A 223 -18.23 43.18 18.13
C ASP A 223 -17.91 44.11 19.31
N ASP A 224 -16.89 43.75 20.10
CA ASP A 224 -16.45 44.47 21.30
C ASP A 224 -15.66 45.72 20.86
N GLY A 225 -16.27 46.57 20.02
CA GLY A 225 -15.86 47.93 19.67
C GLY A 225 -14.47 48.13 19.03
N GLN A 226 -13.64 47.09 18.95
CA GLN A 226 -12.26 47.17 18.45
C GLN A 226 -12.04 46.40 17.15
N ALA A 227 -12.85 45.38 16.85
CA ALA A 227 -12.78 44.62 15.59
C ALA A 227 -13.62 45.23 14.45
N ALA A 228 -14.66 46.01 14.75
CA ALA A 228 -15.54 46.70 13.79
C ALA A 228 -14.83 47.64 12.78
N ARG A 229 -13.53 47.93 12.97
CA ARG A 229 -12.78 48.83 12.08
C ARG A 229 -12.21 48.16 10.83
N HIS A 230 -12.31 46.84 10.67
CA HIS A 230 -11.74 46.12 9.51
C HIS A 230 -12.77 45.39 8.64
N TRP A 231 -14.06 45.43 8.98
CA TRP A 231 -15.10 44.67 8.29
C TRP A 231 -16.18 45.55 7.63
N ARG A 232 -15.74 46.49 6.78
CA ARG A 232 -16.62 47.19 5.82
C ARG A 232 -16.16 46.94 4.40
#